data_AF-A0AA35QYJ7-F1
#
_entry.id   AF-A0AA35QYJ7-F1
#
_cell.length_a   1.000
_cell.length_b   1.000
_cell.length_c   1.000
_cell.angle_alpha   90.00
_cell.angle_beta   90.00
_cell.angle_gamma   90.00
#
_symmetry.space_group_name_H-M   'P 1'
#
loop_
_entity.id
_entity.type
_entity.pdbx_description
1 polymer ?
#
loop_
_entity_poly.entity_id
_entity_poly.type
_entity_poly.pdbx_seq_one_letter_code
_entity_poly.pdbx_strand_id
1 'polypeptide(L)'
;MFSGGKRGDVCIFDVRQNALIQCLPVHTAAITCMAVSDLEGYLVTGSSEGEIKVLDLTSMDELAVYVNQHAKSRLFRHDGGVTDLCVKPGGILFSSGADGSIRSRTLP
;
A
#
# COMPACT_ATOMS: atom_id res chain seq x y z
N MET A 1 -7.24 -11.90 6.12
CA MET A 1 -7.71 -10.90 5.13
C MET A 1 -7.26 -9.52 5.59
N PHE A 2 -6.88 -8.65 4.66
CA PHE A 2 -6.47 -7.27 4.95
C PHE A 2 -7.48 -6.27 4.38
N SER A 3 -7.68 -5.14 5.04
CA SER A 3 -8.43 -4.00 4.51
C SER A 3 -7.70 -2.68 4.75
N GLY A 4 -7.75 -1.76 3.79
CA GLY A 4 -7.24 -0.40 3.94
C GLY A 4 -8.36 0.59 4.26
N GLY A 5 -8.10 1.52 5.19
CA GLY A 5 -9.06 2.51 5.67
C GLY A 5 -8.86 3.92 5.08
N LYS A 6 -9.92 4.74 5.19
CA LYS A 6 -9.91 6.16 4.75
C LYS A 6 -8.96 7.06 5.56
N ARG A 7 -8.52 6.61 6.73
CA ARG A 7 -7.59 7.31 7.62
C ARG A 7 -6.17 6.74 7.60
N GLY A 8 -5.90 5.79 6.70
CA GLY A 8 -4.56 5.20 6.57
C GLY A 8 -4.34 3.94 7.40
N ASP A 9 -5.39 3.41 8.01
CA ASP A 9 -5.31 2.21 8.82
C ASP A 9 -5.34 0.94 7.96
N VAL A 10 -4.50 -0.04 8.26
CA VAL A 10 -4.63 -1.42 7.76
C VAL A 10 -5.25 -2.26 8.87
N CYS A 11 -6.39 -2.88 8.60
CA CYS A 11 -7.00 -3.84 9.51
C CYS A 11 -6.80 -5.28 9.02
N ILE A 12 -6.52 -6.18 9.96
CA ILE A 12 -6.24 -7.60 9.75
C ILE A 12 -7.39 -8.42 10.35
N PHE A 13 -7.95 -9.32 9.56
CA PHE A 13 -9.08 -10.15 9.96
C PHE A 13 -8.75 -11.64 9.86
N ASP A 14 -9.12 -12.38 10.90
CA ASP A 14 -9.30 -13.82 10.83
C ASP A 14 -10.66 -14.09 10.18
N VAL A 15 -10.64 -14.59 8.94
CA VAL A 15 -11.85 -14.90 8.18
C VAL A 15 -12.57 -16.12 8.74
N ARG A 16 -11.83 -17.08 9.31
CA ARG A 16 -12.40 -18.32 9.85
C ARG A 16 -13.12 -18.06 11.16
N GLN A 17 -12.57 -17.17 11.97
CA GLN A 17 -13.17 -16.75 13.25
C GLN A 17 -14.11 -15.55 13.11
N ASN A 18 -14.18 -14.95 11.91
CA ASN A 18 -14.92 -13.70 11.65
C ASN A 18 -14.57 -12.61 12.66
N ALA A 19 -13.28 -12.42 12.92
CA ALA A 19 -12.77 -11.57 13.98
C ALA A 19 -11.75 -10.55 13.44
N LEU A 20 -11.85 -9.31 13.95
CA LEU A 20 -10.78 -8.32 13.80
C LEU A 20 -9.63 -8.71 14.73
N ILE A 21 -8.46 -8.98 14.16
CA ILE A 21 -7.25 -9.31 14.93
C ILE A 21 -6.58 -8.01 15.39
N GLN A 22 -6.35 -7.09 14.45
CA GLN A 22 -5.57 -5.88 14.69
C GLN A 22 -5.93 -4.80 13.67
N CYS A 23 -5.75 -3.54 14.04
CA CYS A 23 -5.73 -2.45 13.09
C CYS A 23 -4.57 -1.49 13.39
N LEU A 24 -3.80 -1.14 12.36
CA LEU A 24 -2.53 -0.44 12.46
C LEU A 24 -2.54 0.85 11.64
N PRO A 25 -2.13 2.00 12.20
CA PRO A 25 -1.99 3.23 11.43
C PRO A 25 -0.74 3.14 10.55
N VAL A 26 -0.94 2.91 9.24
CA VAL A 26 0.18 2.76 8.28
C VAL A 26 0.44 4.07 7.55
N HIS A 27 -0.62 4.72 7.08
CA HIS A 27 -0.56 6.02 6.40
C HIS A 27 -1.27 7.10 7.23
N THR A 28 -1.01 8.37 6.91
CA THR A 28 -1.77 9.50 7.47
C THR A 28 -2.98 9.89 6.61
N ALA A 29 -3.09 9.30 5.41
CA ALA A 29 -4.15 9.52 4.43
C ALA A 29 -4.75 8.19 3.95
N ALA A 30 -5.80 8.24 3.13
CA ALA A 30 -6.52 7.06 2.72
C ALA A 30 -5.63 6.05 1.99
N ILE A 31 -5.76 4.77 2.35
CA ILE A 31 -5.20 3.67 1.57
C ILE A 31 -6.09 3.46 0.35
N THR A 32 -5.53 3.63 -0.83
CA THR A 32 -6.23 3.54 -2.11
C THR A 32 -6.07 2.17 -2.77
N CYS A 33 -4.96 1.50 -2.51
CA CYS A 33 -4.64 0.19 -3.06
C CYS A 33 -3.68 -0.58 -2.15
N MET A 34 -3.68 -1.91 -2.26
CA MET A 34 -2.77 -2.80 -1.55
C MET A 34 -2.43 -4.01 -2.43
N ALA A 35 -1.23 -4.55 -2.25
CA ALA A 35 -0.78 -5.79 -2.88
C ALA A 35 -0.04 -6.66 -1.86
N VAL A 36 -0.19 -7.97 -1.96
CA VAL A 36 0.50 -8.95 -1.11
C VAL A 36 1.44 -9.78 -1.99
N SER A 37 2.65 -10.02 -1.48
CA SER A 37 3.57 -11.00 -2.03
C SER A 37 3.81 -12.09 -0.99
N ASP A 38 3.13 -13.22 -1.14
CA ASP A 38 3.26 -14.34 -0.19
C ASP A 38 4.66 -14.98 -0.23
N LEU A 39 5.32 -14.95 -1.39
CA LEU A 39 6.64 -15.56 -1.56
C LEU A 39 7.73 -14.78 -0.82
N GLU A 40 7.70 -13.45 -0.94
CA GLU A 40 8.69 -12.56 -0.34
C GLU A 40 8.25 -12.08 1.06
N GLY A 41 7.03 -12.40 1.48
CA GLY A 41 6.50 -12.00 2.79
C GLY A 41 6.21 -10.51 2.90
N TYR A 42 5.68 -9.87 1.86
CA TYR A 42 5.43 -8.42 1.85
C TYR A 42 3.94 -8.07 1.76
N LEU A 43 3.55 -7.07 2.54
CA LEU A 43 2.35 -6.26 2.30
C LEU A 43 2.78 -4.89 1.78
N VAL A 44 2.34 -4.52 0.57
CA VAL A 44 2.59 -3.21 -0.02
C VAL A 44 1.29 -2.41 -0.01
N THR A 45 1.35 -1.16 0.45
CA THR A 45 0.19 -0.27 0.57
C THR A 45 0.45 1.05 -0.15
N GLY A 46 -0.55 1.56 -0.87
CA GLY A 46 -0.49 2.82 -1.59
C GLY A 46 -1.49 3.83 -1.03
N SER A 47 -1.08 5.10 -0.96
CA SER A 47 -1.85 6.19 -0.35
C SER A 47 -2.34 7.21 -1.38
N SER A 48 -3.44 7.90 -1.02
CA SER A 48 -3.99 9.04 -1.78
C SER A 48 -3.05 10.25 -1.86
N GLU A 49 -2.01 10.30 -1.03
CA GLU A 49 -0.96 11.34 -1.10
C GLU A 49 0.27 10.88 -1.91
N GLY A 50 0.23 9.67 -2.48
CA GLY A 50 1.27 9.19 -3.39
C GLY A 50 2.42 8.46 -2.71
N GLU A 51 2.31 8.19 -1.42
CA GLU A 51 3.24 7.35 -0.68
C GLU A 51 2.96 5.86 -0.92
N ILE A 52 4.02 5.07 -1.02
CA ILE A 52 3.95 3.61 -0.98
C ILE A 52 4.75 3.12 0.22
N LYS A 53 4.16 2.26 1.03
CA LYS A 53 4.84 1.60 2.17
C LYS A 53 4.89 0.09 1.97
N VAL A 54 6.02 -0.49 2.34
CA VAL A 54 6.28 -1.93 2.31
C VAL A 54 6.40 -2.39 3.75
N LEU A 55 5.61 -3.38 4.11
CA LEU A 55 5.58 -3.96 5.44
C LEU A 55 5.94 -5.45 5.36
N ASP A 56 6.59 -5.95 6.40
CA ASP A 56 6.71 -7.39 6.61
C ASP A 56 5.30 -7.96 6.85
N LEU A 57 4.95 -9.03 6.14
CA LEU A 57 3.61 -9.61 6.17
C LEU A 57 3.28 -10.29 7.51
N THR A 58 4.31 -10.68 8.28
CA THR A 58 4.17 -11.40 9.54
C THR A 58 4.25 -10.47 10.74
N SER A 59 5.30 -9.66 10.84
CA SER A 59 5.50 -8.74 11.96
C SER A 59 4.73 -7.43 11.80
N MET A 60 4.33 -7.09 10.56
CA MET A 60 3.75 -5.80 10.20
C MET A 60 4.70 -4.62 10.45
N ASP A 61 6.00 -4.88 10.54
CA ASP A 61 7.02 -3.84 10.63
C ASP A 61 7.20 -3.14 9.28
N GLU A 62 7.43 -1.84 9.31
CA GLU A 62 7.71 -1.06 8.10
C GLU A 62 9.14 -1.33 7.61
N LEU A 63 9.26 -1.93 6.42
CA LEU A 63 10.53 -2.27 5.78
C LEU A 63 11.04 -1.16 4.87
N ALA A 64 10.12 -0.47 4.18
CA ALA A 64 10.48 0.63 3.29
C ALA A 64 9.35 1.65 3.11
N VAL A 65 9.75 2.90 2.89
CA VAL A 65 8.85 4.01 2.55
C VAL A 65 9.32 4.67 1.27
N TYR A 66 8.41 4.74 0.30
CA TYR A 66 8.64 5.43 -0.95
C TYR A 66 7.71 6.65 -1.00
N VAL A 67 8.27 7.81 -0.65
CA VAL A 67 7.54 9.09 -0.60
C VAL A 67 7.41 9.67 -2.02
N ASN A 68 6.30 10.39 -2.29
CA ASN A 68 6.06 11.12 -3.54
C ASN A 68 6.19 10.27 -4.80
N GLN A 69 5.77 9.00 -4.76
CA GLN A 69 5.85 8.14 -5.93
C GLN A 69 4.85 8.48 -7.00
N HIS A 70 3.64 8.82 -6.57
CA HIS A 70 2.57 9.28 -7.44
C HIS A 70 1.94 10.52 -6.82
N ALA A 71 2.69 11.62 -6.82
CA ALA A 71 2.30 12.83 -6.10
C ALA A 71 0.93 13.33 -6.57
N LYS A 72 0.13 13.78 -5.62
CA LYS A 72 -1.18 14.35 -5.90
C LYS A 72 -1.05 15.58 -6.80
N SER A 73 -1.75 15.57 -7.94
CA SER A 73 -1.85 16.75 -8.77
C SER A 73 -2.60 17.85 -8.03
N ARG A 74 -1.99 19.04 -7.90
CA ARG A 74 -2.66 20.21 -7.31
C ARG A 74 -3.85 20.69 -8.15
N LEU A 75 -3.94 20.25 -9.41
CA LEU A 75 -4.98 20.65 -10.35
C LEU A 75 -6.30 19.89 -10.11
N PHE A 76 -6.24 18.65 -9.59
CA PHE A 76 -7.41 17.81 -9.33
C PHE A 76 -7.47 17.45 -7.85
N ARG A 77 -8.39 18.08 -7.10
CA ARG A 77 -8.49 17.91 -5.64
C ARG A 77 -8.87 16.51 -5.17
N HIS A 78 -9.39 15.65 -6.06
CA HIS A 78 -10.08 14.42 -5.69
C HIS A 78 -9.46 13.13 -6.23
N ASP A 79 -8.61 13.19 -7.27
CA ASP A 79 -7.94 12.02 -7.87
C ASP A 79 -6.42 12.16 -7.74
N GLY A 80 -5.88 11.76 -6.60
CA GLY A 80 -4.46 11.84 -6.30
C GLY A 80 -3.92 10.53 -5.73
N GLY A 81 -2.60 10.35 -5.87
CA GLY A 81 -1.90 9.26 -5.21
C GLY A 81 -1.72 8.03 -6.07
N VAL A 82 -1.42 6.94 -5.38
CA VAL A 82 -1.20 5.62 -5.97
C VAL A 82 -2.55 5.02 -6.33
N THR A 83 -2.74 4.61 -7.57
CA THR A 83 -4.02 4.06 -8.04
C THR A 83 -4.03 2.55 -8.05
N ASP A 84 -2.89 1.91 -8.31
CA ASP A 84 -2.77 0.46 -8.32
C ASP A 84 -1.35 -0.02 -8.00
N LEU A 85 -1.25 -1.23 -7.45
CA LEU A 85 -0.01 -1.90 -7.07
C LEU A 85 -0.02 -3.36 -7.51
N CYS A 86 1.10 -3.83 -8.06
CA CYS A 86 1.30 -5.24 -8.38
C CYS A 86 2.71 -5.66 -7.99
N VAL A 87 2.83 -6.71 -7.18
CA VAL A 87 4.13 -7.32 -6.85
C VAL A 87 4.28 -8.60 -7.67
N LYS A 88 5.43 -8.75 -8.33
CA LYS A 88 5.82 -9.95 -9.08
C LYS A 88 6.92 -10.71 -8.32
N PRO A 89 7.08 -12.03 -8.60
CA PRO A 89 8.18 -12.81 -8.03
C PRO A 89 9.55 -12.14 -8.22
N GLY A 90 10.46 -12.31 -7.26
CA GLY A 90 11.73 -11.60 -7.23
C GLY A 90 11.62 -10.17 -6.69
N GLY A 91 10.54 -9.89 -5.94
CA GLY A 91 10.34 -8.60 -5.27
C GLY A 91 10.15 -7.41 -6.20
N ILE A 92 9.66 -7.60 -7.43
CA ILE A 92 9.46 -6.48 -8.37
C ILE A 92 8.09 -5.86 -8.15
N LEU A 93 8.07 -4.64 -7.62
CA LEU A 93 6.88 -3.81 -7.46
C LEU A 93 6.64 -2.98 -8.72
N PHE A 94 5.42 -3.04 -9.25
CA PHE A 94 4.87 -2.08 -10.19
C PHE A 94 3.82 -1.22 -9.47
N SER A 95 3.87 0.09 -9.71
CA SER A 95 2.94 1.08 -9.17
C SER A 95 2.45 2.00 -10.27
N SER A 96 1.16 2.34 -10.25
CA SER A 96 0.56 3.37 -11.11
C SER A 96 -0.05 4.48 -10.26
N GLY A 97 -0.21 5.66 -10.85
CA GLY A 97 -0.79 6.78 -10.14
C GLY A 97 -1.62 7.72 -11.00
N ALA A 98 -2.36 8.58 -10.31
CA ALA A 98 -3.18 9.63 -10.93
C ALA A 98 -2.35 10.71 -11.65
N ASP A 99 -1.02 10.71 -11.46
CA ASP A 99 -0.07 11.52 -12.23
C ASP A 99 0.17 10.97 -13.65
N GLY A 100 -0.48 9.87 -14.02
CA GLY A 100 -0.34 9.22 -15.33
C GLY A 100 0.94 8.42 -15.49
N SER A 101 1.74 8.28 -14.43
CA SER A 101 2.99 7.52 -14.48
C SER A 101 2.80 6.07 -14.02
N ILE A 102 3.63 5.19 -14.57
CA ILE A 102 3.86 3.83 -14.08
C ILE A 102 5.32 3.73 -13.69
N ARG A 103 5.59 3.21 -12.50
CA ARG A 103 6.93 3.08 -11.93
C ARG A 103 7.17 1.65 -11.47
N SER A 104 8.36 1.13 -11.72
CA SER A 104 8.80 -0.18 -11.24
C SER A 104 9.97 -0.07 -10.28
N ARG A 105 10.02 -0.92 -9.26
CA ARG A 105 11.07 -0.96 -8.23
C ARG A 105 11.32 -2.39 -7.76
N THR A 106 12.52 -2.65 -7.28
CA THR A 106 12.82 -3.85 -6.49
C THR A 106 12.57 -3.52 -5.01
N LEU A 107 11.83 -4.39 -4.34
CA LEU A 107 11.57 -4.35 -2.91
C LEU A 107 12.84 -4.74 -2.12
N PRO A 108 12.98 -4.30 -0.86
CA PRO A 108 14.14 -4.61 -0.03
C PRO A 108 14.36 -6.11 0.17
#